data_AF-A0A3B8WLH3-F1
#
_entry.id   AF-A0A3B8WLH3-F1
#
_cell.length_a   1.000
_cell.length_b   1.000
_cell.length_c   1.000
_cell.angle_alpha   90.00
_cell.angle_beta   90.00
_cell.angle_gamma   90.00
#
_symmetry.space_group_name_H-M   'P 1'
#
loop_
_entity.id
_entity.type
_entity.pdbx_description
1 polymer ?
#
loop_
_entity_poly.entity_id
_entity_poly.type
_entity_poly.pdbx_seq_one_letter_code
_entity_poly.pdbx_strand_id
1 'polypeptide(L)' 'MSQFAINIMFVGGSFLLYIAIAVWAKAGSTSDFYVAGGGVHPITNGAAIGADWMSAASFISMAGLIAAGG' A
#
# COMPACT_ATOMS: atom_id res chain seq x y z
N MET A 1 1.98 -12.08 24.62
CA MET A 1 0.78 -11.73 23.82
C MET A 1 0.45 -12.92 22.93
N SER A 2 -0.83 -13.21 22.66
CA SER A 2 -1.20 -14.34 21.79
C SER A 2 -0.92 -14.03 20.32
N GLN A 3 -0.67 -15.07 19.50
CA GLN A 3 -0.50 -14.93 18.05
C GLN A 3 -1.69 -14.20 17.41
N PHE A 4 -2.91 -14.54 17.86
CA PHE A 4 -4.13 -13.88 17.42
C PHE A 4 -4.10 -12.37 17.70
N ALA A 5 -3.71 -11.96 18.91
CA ALA A 5 -3.62 -10.54 19.27
C ALA A 5 -2.58 -9.80 18.41
N ILE A 6 -1.43 -10.43 18.14
CA ILE A 6 -0.39 -9.86 17.27
C ILE A 6 -0.92 -9.66 15.86
N ASN A 7 -1.59 -10.65 15.28
CA ASN A 7 -2.18 -10.55 13.94
C ASN A 7 -3.19 -9.40 13.85
N ILE A 8 -4.09 -9.27 14.82
CA ILE A 8 -5.08 -8.19 14.84
C ILE A 8 -4.41 -6.81 14.94
N MET A 9 -3.33 -6.68 15.72
CA MET A 9 -2.60 -5.42 15.79
C MET A 9 -1.93 -5.05 14.47
N PHE A 10 -1.31 -6.00 13.76
CA PHE A 10 -0.68 -5.73 12.47
C PHE A 10 -1.70 -5.41 11.39
N VAL A 11 -2.79 -6.18 11.32
CA VAL A 11 -3.86 -5.94 10.35
C VAL A 11 -4.55 -4.62 10.68
N GLY A 12 -5.10 -4.44 11.88
CA GLY A 12 -5.78 -3.21 12.26
C GLY A 12 -4.87 -1.98 12.18
N GLY A 13 -3.61 -2.10 12.62
CA GLY A 13 -2.62 -1.03 12.58
C GLY A 13 -2.27 -0.58 11.17
N SER A 14 -2.11 -1.52 10.23
CA SER A 14 -1.83 -1.17 8.82
C SER A 14 -3.00 -0.43 8.18
N PHE A 15 -4.25 -0.89 8.38
CA PHE A 15 -5.44 -0.18 7.90
C PHE A 15 -5.55 1.23 8.49
N LEU A 16 -5.36 1.37 9.81
CA LEU A 16 -5.39 2.68 10.48
C LEU A 16 -4.32 3.63 9.92
N LEU A 17 -3.11 3.12 9.69
CA LEU A 17 -2.03 3.90 9.09
C LEU A 17 -2.40 4.41 7.69
N TYR A 18 -2.89 3.54 6.80
CA TYR A 18 -3.27 3.94 5.44
C TYR A 18 -4.44 4.94 5.45
N ILE A 19 -5.43 4.76 6.31
CA ILE A 19 -6.54 5.70 6.47
C ILE A 19 -6.02 7.06 6.97
N ALA A 20 -5.13 7.08 7.96
CA ALA A 20 -4.54 8.31 8.47
C ALA A 20 -3.77 9.06 7.38
N ILE A 21 -2.98 8.34 6.56
CA ILE A 21 -2.27 8.93 5.41
C ILE A 21 -3.27 9.50 4.39
N ALA A 22 -4.34 8.78 4.07
CA ALA A 22 -5.35 9.23 3.11
C ALA A 22 -6.08 10.51 3.58
N VAL A 23 -6.36 10.62 4.88
CA VAL A 23 -6.96 11.83 5.45
C VAL A 23 -5.95 13.00 5.45
N TRP A 24 -4.69 12.73 5.80
CA TRP A 24 -3.63 13.74 5.83
C TRP A 24 -3.28 14.29 4.44
N ALA A 25 -3.22 13.41 3.43
CA ALA A 25 -2.82 13.74 2.06
C ALA A 25 -4.02 14.01 1.13
N LYS A 26 -5.17 14.42 1.69
CA LYS A 26 -6.40 14.65 0.90
C LYS A 26 -6.19 15.78 -0.12
N ALA A 27 -6.50 15.51 -1.39
CA ALA A 27 -6.40 16.48 -2.48
C ALA A 27 -7.36 17.67 -2.29
N GLY A 28 -6.86 18.89 -2.53
CA GLY A 28 -7.63 20.13 -2.44
C GLY A 28 -8.26 20.60 -3.76
N SER A 29 -7.74 20.11 -4.89
CA SER A 29 -8.23 20.45 -6.24
C SER A 29 -8.22 19.25 -7.18
N THR A 30 -8.86 19.38 -8.34
CA THR A 30 -8.83 18.35 -9.40
C THR A 30 -7.43 18.14 -9.95
N SER A 31 -6.63 19.19 -10.08
CA SER A 31 -5.23 19.09 -10.52
C SER A 31 -4.38 18.27 -9.54
N ASP A 32 -4.56 18.51 -8.23
CA ASP A 32 -3.86 17.74 -7.21
C ASP A 32 -4.29 16.27 -7.21
N PHE A 33 -5.56 16.00 -7.49
CA PHE A 33 -6.09 14.64 -7.55
C PHE A 33 -5.58 13.84 -8.76
N TYR A 34 -5.50 14.47 -9.94
CA TYR A 34 -5.15 13.75 -11.18
C TYR A 34 -3.66 13.75 -11.50
N VAL A 35 -2.94 14.83 -11.20
CA VAL A 35 -1.54 14.98 -11.58
C VAL A 35 -0.63 15.34 -10.41
N ALA A 36 -1.15 15.33 -9.17
CA ALA A 36 -0.40 15.70 -7.98
C ALA A 36 0.32 17.06 -8.12
N GLY A 37 -0.33 18.02 -8.78
CA GLY A 37 0.22 19.35 -9.07
C GLY A 37 1.42 19.36 -10.02
N GLY A 38 1.78 18.22 -10.65
CA GLY A 38 2.91 18.10 -11.57
C GLY A 38 4.29 18.11 -10.91
N GLY A 39 4.36 18.07 -9.57
CA GLY A 39 5.59 18.29 -8.80
C GLY A 39 6.28 17.04 -8.22
N VAL A 40 5.78 15.83 -8.50
CA VAL A 40 6.31 14.60 -7.90
C VAL A 40 7.63 14.19 -8.54
N HIS A 41 8.65 13.95 -7.72
CA HIS A 41 9.98 13.54 -8.20
C HIS A 41 9.90 12.19 -8.95
N PRO A 42 10.63 11.99 -10.08
CA PRO A 42 10.50 10.79 -10.90
C PRO A 42 10.73 9.47 -10.14
N ILE A 43 11.68 9.45 -9.18
CA ILE A 43 11.97 8.26 -8.39
C ILE A 43 10.80 7.90 -7.45
N THR A 44 10.22 8.88 -6.77
CA THR A 44 9.04 8.65 -5.91
C THR A 44 7.82 8.27 -6.72
N ASN A 45 7.66 8.87 -7.92
CA ASN A 45 6.59 8.49 -8.83
C ASN A 45 6.75 7.05 -9.36
N GLY A 46 7.98 6.68 -9.73
CA GLY A 46 8.29 5.30 -10.14
C GLY A 46 8.07 4.29 -9.02
N ALA A 47 8.42 4.65 -7.77
CA ALA A 47 8.14 3.82 -6.60
C ALA A 47 6.64 3.65 -6.34
N ALA A 48 5.83 4.71 -6.51
CA ALA A 48 4.38 4.65 -6.38
C ALA A 48 3.76 3.72 -7.44
N ILE A 49 4.16 3.85 -8.71
CA ILE A 49 3.74 2.93 -9.78
C ILE A 49 4.13 1.49 -9.44
N GLY A 50 5.38 1.26 -9.00
CA GLY A 50 5.82 -0.08 -8.59
C GLY A 50 4.98 -0.68 -7.46
N ALA A 51 4.59 0.14 -6.49
CA ALA A 51 3.71 -0.28 -5.41
C ALA A 51 2.29 -0.62 -5.91
N ASP A 52 1.72 0.19 -6.80
CA ASP A 52 0.39 -0.04 -7.37
C ASP A 52 0.31 -1.31 -8.23
N TRP A 53 1.42 -1.70 -8.86
CA TRP A 53 1.52 -2.96 -9.60
C TRP A 53 1.58 -4.20 -8.70
N MET A 54 1.95 -4.05 -7.44
CA MET A 54 2.04 -5.17 -6.49
C MET A 54 0.69 -5.42 -5.79
N SER A 55 -0.13 -6.27 -6.39
CA SER A 55 -1.38 -6.74 -5.76
C SER A 55 -1.12 -7.82 -4.69
N ALA A 56 -1.97 -7.85 -3.66
CA ALA A 56 -2.01 -8.92 -2.66
C ALA A 56 -2.20 -10.31 -3.30
N ALA A 57 -2.97 -10.39 -4.40
CA ALA A 57 -3.18 -11.64 -5.13
C ALA A 57 -1.87 -12.17 -5.74
N SER A 58 -1.05 -11.30 -6.31
CA SER A 58 0.25 -11.65 -6.87
C SER A 58 1.20 -12.15 -5.78
N PHE A 59 1.21 -11.47 -4.62
CA PHE A 59 2.01 -11.89 -3.46
C PHE A 59 1.58 -13.27 -2.93
N ILE A 60 0.29 -13.47 -2.68
CA ILE A 60 -0.25 -14.74 -2.18
C ILE A 60 -0.01 -15.87 -3.19
N SER A 61 -0.15 -15.60 -4.49
CA SER A 61 0.10 -16.57 -5.56
C SER A 61 1.56 -17.05 -5.55
N MET A 62 2.54 -16.13 -5.51
CA MET A 62 3.96 -16.50 -5.44
C MET A 62 4.30 -17.23 -4.13
N ALA A 63 3.79 -16.75 -3.00
CA ALA A 63 3.98 -17.41 -1.71
C ALA A 63 3.39 -18.83 -1.73
N GLY A 64 2.23 -19.01 -2.36
CA GLY A 64 1.58 -20.30 -2.56
C GLY A 64 2.39 -21.24 -3.43
N LEU A 65 2.94 -20.76 -4.55
CA LEU A 65 3.82 -21.55 -5.42
C LEU A 65 5.09 -22.01 -4.68
N ILE A 66 5.75 -21.11 -3.94
CA ILE A 66 6.94 -21.44 -3.16
C ILE A 66 6.61 -22.44 -2.04
N ALA A 67 5.49 -22.24 -1.33
CA ALA A 67 5.07 -23.14 -0.26
C ALA A 67 4.66 -24.53 -0.77
N ALA A 68 4.14 -24.63 -2.00
CA ALA A 68 3.77 -25.89 -2.63
C ALA A 68 4.96 -26.66 -3.24
N GLY A 69 6.16 -26.08 -3.24
CA GLY A 69 7.40 -26.77 -3.61
C GLY A 69 8.29 -26.03 -4.60
N GLY A 70 7.79 -24.99 -5.28
CA GLY A 70 8.51 -24.37 -6.40
C GLY A 70 8.56 -25.29 -7.62
#